data_AF-A0A1H0B2J1-F1
#
_entry.id   AF-A0A1H0B2J1-F1
#
_cell.length_a   1.000
_cell.length_b   1.000
_cell.length_c   1.000
_cell.angle_alpha   90.00
_cell.angle_beta   90.00
_cell.angle_gamma   90.00
#
_symmetry.space_group_name_H-M   'P 1'
#
loop_
_entity.id
_entity.type
_entity.pdbx_description
1 polymer ?
#
loop_
_entity_poly.entity_id
_entity_poly.type
_entity_poly.pdbx_seq_one_letter_code
_entity_poly.pdbx_strand_id
1 'polypeptide(L)'
;MKKDPTRQIFNLVPASLKRFKKLLICPDIPTYDIEKTDLYFVYHDFIFALSLISIIIKGIKGLLPNYFIVNPASLINYPVFILLLSLNALIPSILIFSLLLIPLYYKTKRVHVCIFYHSLRAYSLEIILVSILFVIAINRIFINNTPFKAINNIELIFSVIISAFTLFFLYWLIGYPVSKYLTNFFSKKIAYSLGIGSILFCLYINPTLSFKYFNNIIDYKEFCIQYVDYKFQKEVTGNIYNKDCLIGKCFELKEKFLP
;
A
#
# COMPACT_ATOMS: atom_id res chain seq x y z
N MET A 1 -43.45 -10.55 14.30
CA MET A 1 -41.99 -10.71 14.08
C MET A 1 -41.34 -9.32 14.09
N LYS A 2 -40.66 -8.93 15.19
CA LYS A 2 -39.87 -7.69 15.24
C LYS A 2 -38.67 -7.86 14.30
N LYS A 3 -38.57 -7.01 13.26
CA LYS A 3 -37.38 -6.94 12.41
C LYS A 3 -36.19 -6.58 13.30
N ASP A 4 -35.19 -7.43 13.31
CA ASP A 4 -33.94 -7.23 14.06
C ASP A 4 -33.30 -5.89 13.64
N PRO A 5 -33.13 -4.92 14.55
CA PRO A 5 -32.59 -3.60 14.24
C PRO A 5 -31.16 -3.67 13.67
N THR A 6 -30.41 -4.74 13.95
CA THR A 6 -29.09 -4.95 13.33
C THR A 6 -29.21 -5.15 11.81
N ARG A 7 -30.24 -5.85 11.32
CA ARG A 7 -30.50 -6.04 9.87
C ARG A 7 -30.82 -4.72 9.16
N GLN A 8 -31.44 -3.74 9.83
CA GLN A 8 -31.70 -2.42 9.25
C GLN A 8 -30.43 -1.57 9.15
N ILE A 9 -29.54 -1.63 10.14
CA ILE A 9 -28.23 -0.97 10.10
C ILE A 9 -27.35 -1.57 8.99
N PHE A 10 -27.41 -2.90 8.79
CA PHE A 10 -26.69 -3.53 7.69
C PHE A 10 -27.16 -3.06 6.32
N ASN A 11 -28.40 -2.60 6.12
CA ASN A 11 -28.86 -2.10 4.83
C ASN A 11 -28.36 -0.69 4.48
N LEU A 12 -27.80 0.05 5.46
CA LEU A 12 -27.21 1.39 5.26
C LEU A 12 -25.71 1.34 4.91
N VAL A 13 -25.06 0.19 5.07
CA VAL A 13 -23.63 0.03 4.79
C VAL A 13 -23.41 -0.08 3.27
N PRO A 14 -22.54 0.76 2.67
CA PRO A 14 -22.22 0.69 1.24
C PRO A 14 -21.84 -0.73 0.82
N ALA A 15 -22.30 -1.17 -0.34
CA ALA A 15 -22.05 -2.53 -0.83
C ALA A 15 -20.53 -2.84 -0.92
N SER A 16 -19.70 -1.83 -1.20
CA SER A 16 -18.23 -1.93 -1.15
C SER A 16 -17.72 -2.29 0.25
N LEU A 17 -18.20 -1.64 1.31
CA LEU A 17 -17.76 -1.91 2.67
C LEU A 17 -18.15 -3.33 3.14
N LYS A 18 -19.34 -3.81 2.76
CA LYS A 18 -19.75 -5.21 3.03
C LYS A 18 -18.82 -6.20 2.32
N ARG A 19 -18.46 -5.94 1.06
CA ARG A 19 -17.55 -6.76 0.27
C ARG A 19 -16.14 -6.77 0.84
N PHE A 20 -15.63 -5.61 1.27
CA PHE A 20 -14.36 -5.48 2.01
C PHE A 20 -14.36 -6.34 3.26
N LYS A 21 -15.38 -6.19 4.10
CA LYS A 21 -15.53 -6.97 5.33
C LYS A 21 -15.59 -8.48 5.03
N LYS A 22 -16.31 -8.88 3.98
CA LYS A 22 -16.38 -10.28 3.56
C LYS A 22 -15.00 -10.82 3.15
N LEU A 23 -14.22 -10.06 2.40
CA LEU A 23 -12.87 -10.46 1.99
C LEU A 23 -11.94 -10.61 3.20
N LEU A 24 -12.05 -9.73 4.19
CA LEU A 24 -11.26 -9.82 5.43
C LEU A 24 -11.59 -11.07 6.27
N ILE A 25 -12.87 -11.48 6.30
CA ILE A 25 -13.33 -12.61 7.11
C ILE A 25 -13.11 -13.95 6.39
N CYS A 26 -13.41 -14.00 5.10
CA CYS A 26 -13.29 -15.20 4.26
C CYS A 26 -12.57 -14.85 2.94
N PRO A 27 -11.23 -14.86 2.92
CA PRO A 27 -10.47 -14.48 1.74
C PRO A 27 -10.35 -15.58 0.68
N ASP A 28 -11.18 -16.63 0.72
CA ASP A 28 -11.05 -17.78 -0.19
C ASP A 28 -11.33 -17.42 -1.66
N ILE A 29 -10.53 -18.00 -2.57
CA ILE A 29 -10.72 -17.87 -4.02
C ILE A 29 -11.88 -18.79 -4.45
N PRO A 30 -12.91 -18.27 -5.15
CA PRO A 30 -14.00 -19.10 -5.64
C PRO A 30 -13.49 -20.11 -6.68
N THR A 31 -14.05 -21.32 -6.66
CA THR A 31 -13.61 -22.46 -7.48
C THR A 31 -14.18 -22.52 -8.89
N TYR A 32 -15.08 -21.60 -9.28
CA TYR A 32 -15.80 -21.62 -10.57
C TYR A 32 -15.78 -20.28 -11.33
N ASP A 33 -15.87 -20.38 -12.66
CA ASP A 33 -15.84 -19.31 -13.68
C ASP A 33 -16.80 -18.14 -13.40
N ILE A 34 -16.29 -17.08 -12.78
CA ILE A 34 -17.01 -15.81 -12.59
C ILE A 34 -16.21 -14.68 -13.25
N GLU A 35 -16.02 -14.74 -14.56
CA GLU A 35 -15.16 -13.74 -15.24
C GLU A 35 -15.76 -12.32 -15.26
N LYS A 36 -17.09 -12.19 -15.43
CA LYS A 36 -17.73 -10.87 -15.58
C LYS A 36 -18.10 -10.20 -14.27
N THR A 37 -18.59 -10.96 -13.29
CA THR A 37 -19.04 -10.39 -12.02
C THR A 37 -17.86 -9.98 -11.14
N ASP A 38 -16.71 -10.66 -11.25
CA ASP A 38 -15.55 -10.39 -10.40
C ASP A 38 -14.81 -9.11 -10.82
N LEU A 39 -14.60 -8.85 -12.11
CA LEU A 39 -13.89 -7.64 -12.57
C LEU A 39 -14.58 -6.35 -12.11
N TYR A 40 -15.92 -6.29 -12.21
CA TYR A 40 -16.70 -5.14 -11.76
C TYR A 40 -16.50 -4.89 -10.26
N PHE A 41 -16.51 -5.94 -9.44
CA PHE A 41 -16.30 -5.80 -8.00
C PHE A 41 -14.86 -5.44 -7.64
N VAL A 42 -13.87 -6.00 -8.35
CA VAL A 42 -12.45 -5.66 -8.17
C VAL A 42 -12.22 -4.18 -8.45
N TYR A 43 -12.76 -3.65 -9.56
CA TYR A 43 -12.65 -2.23 -9.91
C TYR A 43 -13.24 -1.32 -8.83
N HIS A 44 -14.45 -1.61 -8.36
CA HIS A 44 -15.08 -0.83 -7.29
C HIS A 44 -14.30 -0.88 -5.99
N ASP A 45 -13.80 -2.06 -5.63
CA ASP A 45 -13.06 -2.24 -4.39
C ASP A 45 -11.70 -1.51 -4.47
N PHE A 46 -11.07 -1.52 -5.65
CA PHE A 46 -9.85 -0.78 -5.95
C PHE A 46 -10.05 0.75 -5.87
N ILE A 47 -11.08 1.30 -6.50
CA ILE A 47 -11.41 2.74 -6.39
C ILE A 47 -11.69 3.12 -4.95
N PHE A 48 -12.45 2.28 -4.23
CA PHE A 48 -12.76 2.54 -2.84
C PHE A 48 -11.48 2.60 -1.99
N ALA A 49 -10.54 1.67 -2.18
CA ALA A 49 -9.25 1.71 -1.50
C ALA A 49 -8.45 2.98 -1.81
N LEU A 50 -8.35 3.39 -3.08
CA LEU A 50 -7.67 4.63 -3.48
C LEU A 50 -8.33 5.87 -2.86
N SER A 51 -9.66 5.91 -2.80
CA SER A 51 -10.40 7.00 -2.16
C SER A 51 -10.13 7.04 -0.66
N LEU A 52 -10.08 5.87 0.00
CA LEU A 52 -9.79 5.76 1.42
C LEU A 52 -8.37 6.23 1.75
N ILE A 53 -7.39 5.89 0.91
CA ILE A 53 -6.01 6.36 1.04
C ILE A 53 -5.94 7.88 0.98
N SER A 54 -6.67 8.50 0.05
CA SER A 54 -6.72 9.96 -0.07
C SER A 54 -7.25 10.61 1.22
N ILE A 55 -8.27 10.01 1.84
CA ILE A 55 -8.83 10.46 3.13
C ILE A 55 -7.80 10.26 4.24
N ILE A 56 -7.18 9.08 4.33
CA ILE A 56 -6.20 8.74 5.36
C ILE A 56 -5.01 9.70 5.31
N ILE A 57 -4.41 9.92 4.14
CA ILE A 57 -3.22 10.79 4.01
C ILE A 57 -3.55 12.24 4.38
N LYS A 58 -4.72 12.75 3.97
CA LYS A 58 -5.15 14.11 4.34
C LYS A 58 -5.46 14.22 5.83
N GLY A 59 -5.99 13.16 6.45
CA GLY A 59 -6.38 13.13 7.85
C GLY A 59 -5.27 12.76 8.83
N ILE A 60 -4.17 12.15 8.38
CA ILE A 60 -3.19 11.52 9.28
C ILE A 60 -2.50 12.51 10.21
N LYS A 61 -2.24 13.74 9.75
CA LYS A 61 -1.72 14.81 10.61
C LYS A 61 -2.72 15.20 11.70
N GLY A 62 -4.01 15.25 11.38
CA GLY A 62 -5.06 15.54 12.35
C GLY A 62 -5.23 14.43 13.39
N LEU A 63 -5.05 13.17 12.99
CA LEU A 63 -5.14 12.01 13.88
C LEU A 63 -3.90 11.85 14.76
N LEU A 64 -2.72 12.21 14.25
CA LEU A 64 -1.43 12.04 14.92
C LEU A 64 -0.60 13.34 14.88
N PRO A 65 -1.09 14.45 15.48
CA PRO A 65 -0.47 15.77 15.34
C PRO A 65 0.93 15.86 15.96
N ASN A 66 1.17 15.10 17.03
CA ASN A 66 2.47 15.07 17.71
C ASN A 66 3.49 14.15 17.01
N TYR A 67 3.05 13.35 16.05
CA TYR A 67 3.89 12.38 15.34
C TYR A 67 4.40 12.96 14.01
N PHE A 68 3.55 13.71 13.32
CA PHE A 68 3.86 14.30 12.02
C PHE A 68 4.15 15.80 12.16
N ILE A 69 5.43 16.14 12.00
CA ILE A 69 5.89 17.53 12.05
C ILE A 69 5.32 18.32 10.87
N VAL A 70 5.32 17.70 9.69
CA VAL A 70 4.82 18.26 8.44
C VAL A 70 3.59 17.51 7.95
N ASN A 71 2.76 18.19 7.16
CA ASN A 71 1.59 17.56 6.58
C ASN A 71 2.03 16.64 5.43
N PRO A 72 1.88 15.30 5.54
CA PRO A 72 2.30 14.40 4.47
C PRO A 72 1.57 14.68 3.17
N ALA A 73 0.32 15.13 3.24
CA ALA A 73 -0.49 15.47 2.08
C ALA A 73 0.11 16.58 1.22
N SER A 74 0.80 17.57 1.80
CA SER A 74 1.43 18.65 1.02
C SER A 74 2.73 18.20 0.36
N LEU A 75 3.39 17.17 0.90
CA LEU A 75 4.68 16.68 0.38
C LEU A 75 4.53 15.66 -0.75
N ILE A 76 3.30 15.22 -1.03
CA ILE A 76 3.02 14.13 -1.98
C ILE A 76 2.39 14.70 -3.25
N ASN A 77 3.00 14.41 -4.39
CA ASN A 77 2.39 14.56 -5.70
C ASN A 77 1.30 13.48 -5.88
N TYR A 78 0.07 13.82 -5.53
CA TYR A 78 -1.07 12.89 -5.48
C TYR A 78 -1.31 12.09 -6.77
N PRO A 79 -1.34 12.69 -7.98
CA PRO A 79 -1.50 11.93 -9.22
C PRO A 79 -0.44 10.83 -9.38
N VAL A 80 0.83 11.16 -9.15
CA VAL A 80 1.94 10.19 -9.26
C VAL A 80 1.84 9.12 -8.17
N PHE A 81 1.47 9.52 -6.96
CA PHE A 81 1.28 8.59 -5.84
C PHE A 81 0.18 7.56 -6.11
N ILE A 82 -0.99 8.01 -6.59
CA ILE A 82 -2.12 7.12 -6.94
C ILE A 82 -1.74 6.19 -8.08
N LEU A 83 -1.04 6.70 -9.11
CA LEU A 83 -0.52 5.86 -10.19
C LEU A 83 0.42 4.78 -9.66
N LEU A 84 1.35 5.13 -8.77
CA LEU A 84 2.29 4.17 -8.22
C LEU A 84 1.62 3.13 -7.32
N LEU A 85 0.66 3.53 -6.49
CA LEU A 85 -0.13 2.56 -5.71
C LEU A 85 -0.90 1.61 -6.62
N SER A 86 -1.39 2.11 -7.75
CA SER A 86 -2.07 1.28 -8.74
C SER A 86 -1.13 0.26 -9.36
N LEU A 87 0.09 0.68 -9.74
CA LEU A 87 1.13 -0.22 -10.21
C LEU A 87 1.56 -1.23 -9.15
N ASN A 88 1.66 -0.82 -7.89
CA ASN A 88 1.98 -1.68 -6.75
C ASN A 88 0.90 -2.73 -6.46
N ALA A 89 -0.33 -2.57 -6.95
CA ALA A 89 -1.33 -3.63 -6.90
C ALA A 89 -1.35 -4.48 -8.16
N LEU A 90 -1.20 -3.85 -9.33
CA LEU A 90 -1.27 -4.51 -10.62
C LEU A 90 -0.06 -5.43 -10.87
N ILE A 91 1.17 -4.94 -10.65
CA ILE A 91 2.41 -5.66 -10.95
C ILE A 91 2.49 -6.97 -10.13
N PRO A 92 2.35 -6.97 -8.79
CA PRO A 92 2.37 -8.21 -8.03
C PRO A 92 1.26 -9.18 -8.43
N SER A 93 0.08 -8.69 -8.76
CA SER A 93 -1.03 -9.54 -9.23
C SER A 93 -0.71 -10.25 -10.54
N ILE A 94 -0.08 -9.54 -11.49
CA ILE A 94 0.40 -10.12 -12.76
C ILE A 94 1.50 -11.15 -12.48
N LEU A 95 2.44 -10.84 -11.57
CA LEU A 95 3.54 -11.75 -11.23
C LEU A 95 3.02 -13.05 -10.60
N ILE A 96 2.16 -12.98 -9.58
CA ILE A 96 1.54 -14.15 -8.96
C ILE A 96 0.79 -14.98 -10.00
N PHE A 97 -0.05 -14.32 -10.82
CA PHE A 97 -0.81 -14.99 -11.85
C PHE A 97 0.12 -15.71 -12.85
N SER A 98 1.15 -15.03 -13.34
CA SER A 98 2.09 -15.59 -14.33
C SER A 98 2.89 -16.77 -13.78
N LEU A 99 3.36 -16.68 -12.52
CA LEU A 99 4.09 -17.76 -11.85
C LEU A 99 3.24 -19.01 -11.67
N LEU A 100 1.97 -18.83 -11.29
CA LEU A 100 1.06 -19.94 -11.03
C LEU A 100 0.39 -20.49 -12.29
N LEU A 101 0.35 -19.69 -13.37
CA LEU A 101 -0.21 -20.07 -14.64
C LEU A 101 0.48 -21.32 -15.21
N ILE A 102 1.81 -21.37 -15.19
CA ILE A 102 2.59 -22.49 -15.75
C ILE A 102 2.25 -23.82 -15.08
N PRO A 103 2.39 -24.00 -13.75
CA PRO A 103 2.08 -25.27 -13.10
C PRO A 103 0.58 -25.62 -13.19
N LEU A 104 -0.31 -24.63 -13.06
CA LEU A 104 -1.76 -24.88 -13.15
C LEU A 104 -2.18 -25.29 -14.56
N TYR A 105 -1.66 -24.63 -15.58
CA TYR A 105 -1.95 -24.96 -16.98
C TYR A 105 -1.43 -26.36 -17.32
N TYR A 106 -0.24 -26.73 -16.83
CA TYR A 106 0.27 -28.09 -17.01
C TYR A 106 -0.67 -29.14 -16.39
N LYS A 107 -1.20 -28.87 -15.18
CA LYS A 107 -2.05 -29.81 -14.43
C LYS A 107 -3.51 -29.88 -14.90
N THR A 108 -4.09 -28.75 -15.32
CA THR A 108 -5.53 -28.61 -15.56
C THR A 108 -5.90 -28.27 -17.00
N LYS A 109 -4.93 -27.84 -17.81
CA LYS A 109 -5.12 -27.34 -19.19
C LYS A 109 -6.11 -26.16 -19.30
N ARG A 110 -6.31 -25.41 -18.21
CA ARG A 110 -7.19 -24.24 -18.13
C ARG A 110 -6.44 -23.05 -17.53
N VAL A 111 -6.89 -21.84 -17.89
CA VAL A 111 -6.39 -20.58 -17.34
C VAL A 111 -7.27 -20.18 -16.16
N HIS A 112 -6.66 -19.90 -15.01
CA HIS A 112 -7.38 -19.60 -13.76
C HIS A 112 -7.32 -18.11 -13.44
N VAL A 113 -8.07 -17.30 -14.21
CA VAL A 113 -8.06 -15.82 -14.10
C VAL A 113 -8.54 -15.34 -12.73
N CYS A 114 -9.29 -16.16 -11.98
CA CYS A 114 -9.72 -15.85 -10.61
C CYS A 114 -8.54 -15.55 -9.67
N ILE A 115 -7.36 -16.15 -9.88
CA ILE A 115 -6.15 -15.87 -9.08
C ILE A 115 -5.70 -14.42 -9.30
N PHE A 116 -5.74 -13.93 -10.54
CA PHE A 116 -5.37 -12.55 -10.86
C PHE A 116 -6.34 -11.56 -10.20
N TYR A 117 -7.64 -11.76 -10.37
CA TYR A 117 -8.66 -10.87 -9.78
C TYR A 117 -8.62 -10.87 -8.25
N HIS A 118 -8.45 -12.04 -7.63
CA HIS A 118 -8.28 -12.16 -6.19
C HIS A 118 -7.03 -11.42 -5.70
N SER A 119 -5.90 -11.62 -6.37
CA SER A 119 -4.65 -10.94 -6.02
C SER A 119 -4.80 -9.42 -6.15
N LEU A 120 -5.40 -8.93 -7.24
CA LEU A 120 -5.60 -7.50 -7.46
C LEU A 120 -6.47 -6.88 -6.38
N ARG A 121 -7.52 -7.59 -5.97
CA ARG A 121 -8.39 -7.18 -4.88
C ARG A 121 -7.68 -7.18 -3.53
N ALA A 122 -6.89 -8.21 -3.23
CA ALA A 122 -6.12 -8.30 -2.00
C ALA A 122 -5.06 -7.19 -1.91
N TYR A 123 -4.28 -6.97 -2.97
CA TYR A 123 -3.31 -5.88 -3.04
C TYR A 123 -3.98 -4.50 -2.97
N SER A 124 -5.21 -4.34 -3.48
CA SER A 124 -5.98 -3.10 -3.30
C SER A 124 -6.28 -2.79 -1.82
N LEU A 125 -6.40 -3.80 -0.97
CA LEU A 125 -6.50 -3.58 0.48
C LEU A 125 -5.14 -3.23 1.08
N GLU A 126 -4.11 -3.93 0.64
CA GLU A 126 -2.75 -3.78 1.17
C GLU A 126 -2.17 -2.39 0.90
N ILE A 127 -2.49 -1.77 -0.23
CA ILE A 127 -2.03 -0.39 -0.54
C ILE A 127 -2.43 0.62 0.55
N ILE A 128 -3.46 0.37 1.34
CA ILE A 128 -3.82 1.20 2.51
C ILE A 128 -2.71 1.15 3.56
N LEU A 129 -2.26 -0.05 3.93
CA LEU A 129 -1.19 -0.25 4.91
C LEU A 129 0.16 0.25 4.38
N VAL A 130 0.46 -0.04 3.11
CA VAL A 130 1.67 0.45 2.44
C VAL A 130 1.71 1.98 2.40
N SER A 131 0.56 2.64 2.18
CA SER A 131 0.47 4.11 2.21
C SER A 131 0.78 4.69 3.59
N ILE A 132 0.37 4.02 4.67
CA ILE A 132 0.71 4.44 6.04
C ILE A 132 2.22 4.33 6.26
N LEU A 133 2.83 3.20 5.89
CA LEU A 133 4.29 3.01 5.97
C LEU A 133 5.06 4.04 5.13
N PHE A 134 4.56 4.36 3.94
CA PHE A 134 5.13 5.38 3.07
C PHE A 134 5.12 6.77 3.72
N VAL A 135 4.00 7.16 4.33
CA VAL A 135 3.90 8.43 5.05
C VAL A 135 4.84 8.49 6.26
N ILE A 136 5.00 7.39 6.99
CA ILE A 136 6.00 7.28 8.06
C ILE A 136 7.41 7.49 7.50
N ALA A 137 7.73 6.86 6.36
CA ALA A 137 9.03 7.01 5.71
C ALA A 137 9.32 8.46 5.28
N ILE A 138 8.34 9.18 4.71
CA ILE A 138 8.48 10.61 4.40
C ILE A 138 8.83 11.42 5.66
N ASN A 139 8.13 11.18 6.76
CA ASN A 139 8.38 11.90 8.02
C ASN A 139 9.80 11.65 8.54
N ARG A 140 10.30 10.41 8.42
CA ARG A 140 11.69 10.06 8.77
C ARG A 140 12.70 10.73 7.84
N ILE A 141 12.47 10.73 6.52
CA ILE A 141 13.33 11.44 5.57
C ILE A 141 13.39 12.93 5.91
N PHE A 142 12.25 13.55 6.24
CA PHE A 142 12.19 14.96 6.58
C PHE A 142 13.01 15.32 7.82
N ILE A 143 13.02 14.46 8.84
CA ILE A 143 13.68 14.74 10.13
C ILE A 143 15.14 14.28 10.14
N ASN A 144 15.38 13.06 9.66
CA ASN A 144 16.66 12.37 9.78
C ASN A 144 17.45 12.32 8.46
N ASN A 145 16.91 12.84 7.35
CA ASN A 145 17.46 12.69 6.00
C ASN A 145 17.61 11.22 5.55
N THR A 146 16.88 10.29 6.17
CA THR A 146 16.90 8.87 5.83
C THR A 146 15.57 8.20 6.23
N PRO A 147 15.02 7.27 5.42
CA PRO A 147 13.80 6.54 5.77
C PRO A 147 14.04 5.45 6.85
N PHE A 148 15.30 5.08 7.10
CA PHE A 148 15.65 3.92 7.93
C PHE A 148 15.83 4.25 9.42
N LYS A 149 16.05 5.53 9.75
CA LYS A 149 16.25 5.96 11.13
C LYS A 149 14.95 6.45 11.74
N ALA A 150 14.52 5.76 12.79
CA ALA A 150 13.35 6.17 13.58
C ALA A 150 13.57 7.53 14.26
N ILE A 151 12.48 8.27 14.47
CA ILE A 151 12.53 9.57 15.16
C ILE A 151 12.65 9.37 16.67
N ASN A 152 11.91 8.40 17.20
CA ASN A 152 11.90 8.04 18.61
C ASN A 152 11.44 6.57 18.78
N ASN A 153 11.47 6.05 20.01
CA ASN A 153 11.10 4.66 20.29
C ASN A 153 9.62 4.36 20.02
N ILE A 154 8.73 5.33 20.21
CA ILE A 154 7.28 5.16 19.98
C ILE A 154 7.02 4.96 18.48
N GLU A 155 7.66 5.79 17.65
CA GLU A 155 7.65 5.73 16.19
C GLU A 155 8.21 4.40 15.68
N LEU A 156 9.32 3.93 16.27
CA LEU A 156 9.88 2.63 15.96
C LEU A 156 8.86 1.51 16.24
N ILE A 157 8.30 1.45 17.45
CA ILE A 157 7.32 0.42 17.83
C ILE A 157 6.10 0.44 16.92
N PHE A 158 5.55 1.64 16.65
CA PHE A 158 4.40 1.79 15.77
C PHE A 158 4.70 1.28 14.35
N SER A 159 5.85 1.67 13.78
CA SER A 159 6.27 1.22 12.45
C SER A 159 6.47 -0.30 12.37
N VAL A 160 6.99 -0.92 13.43
CA VAL A 160 7.18 -2.38 13.51
C VAL A 160 5.83 -3.08 13.55
N ILE A 161 4.87 -2.59 14.34
CA ILE A 161 3.51 -3.14 14.41
C ILE A 161 2.83 -3.06 13.05
N ILE A 162 2.85 -1.91 12.39
CA ILE A 162 2.23 -1.74 11.07
C ILE A 162 2.92 -2.61 10.01
N SER A 163 4.25 -2.74 10.05
CA SER A 163 4.99 -3.60 9.12
C SER A 163 4.65 -5.08 9.33
N ALA A 164 4.62 -5.55 10.58
CA ALA A 164 4.21 -6.91 10.91
C ALA A 164 2.76 -7.19 10.48
N PHE A 165 1.86 -6.21 10.69
CA PHE A 165 0.47 -6.31 10.26
C PHE A 165 0.34 -6.38 8.73
N THR A 166 1.18 -5.63 8.00
CA THR A 166 1.24 -5.67 6.52
C THR A 166 1.66 -7.06 6.02
N LEU A 167 2.72 -7.63 6.59
CA LEU A 167 3.17 -8.99 6.25
C LEU A 167 2.12 -10.06 6.60
N PHE A 168 1.47 -9.92 7.77
CA PHE A 168 0.37 -10.79 8.14
C PHE A 168 -0.81 -10.68 7.16
N PHE A 169 -1.17 -9.46 6.75
CA PHE A 169 -2.23 -9.21 5.77
C PHE A 169 -1.92 -9.84 4.40
N LEU A 170 -0.67 -9.72 3.93
CA LEU A 170 -0.20 -10.39 2.72
C LEU A 170 -0.40 -11.91 2.80
N TYR A 171 0.03 -12.52 3.89
CA TYR A 171 -0.17 -13.96 4.08
C TYR A 171 -1.66 -14.32 4.18
N TRP A 172 -2.46 -13.56 4.93
CA TRP A 172 -3.87 -13.85 5.16
C TRP A 172 -4.73 -13.68 3.91
N LEU A 173 -4.52 -12.61 3.14
CA LEU A 173 -5.34 -12.25 1.99
C LEU A 173 -4.87 -12.91 0.69
N ILE A 174 -3.59 -13.26 0.58
CA ILE A 174 -3.02 -13.83 -0.65
C ILE A 174 -2.48 -15.21 -0.36
N GLY A 175 -1.58 -15.34 0.61
CA GLY A 175 -0.81 -16.57 0.81
C GLY A 175 -1.68 -17.77 1.14
N TYR A 176 -2.53 -17.63 2.14
CA TYR A 176 -3.46 -18.66 2.58
C TYR A 176 -4.50 -19.00 1.49
N PRO A 177 -5.24 -18.04 0.89
CA PRO A 177 -6.23 -18.33 -0.14
C PRO A 177 -5.67 -18.97 -1.39
N VAL A 178 -4.54 -18.45 -1.89
CA VAL A 178 -3.86 -19.02 -3.06
C VAL A 178 -3.39 -20.44 -2.74
N SER A 179 -2.74 -20.65 -1.60
CA SER A 179 -2.31 -21.99 -1.18
C SER A 179 -3.47 -22.96 -1.08
N LYS A 180 -4.57 -22.54 -0.43
CA LYS A 180 -5.79 -23.35 -0.28
C LYS A 180 -6.42 -23.66 -1.64
N TYR A 181 -6.51 -22.69 -2.54
CA TYR A 181 -7.00 -22.89 -3.89
C TYR A 181 -6.18 -23.93 -4.66
N LEU A 182 -4.84 -23.84 -4.56
CA LEU A 182 -3.92 -24.79 -5.19
C LEU A 182 -4.04 -26.22 -4.63
N THR A 183 -4.54 -26.41 -3.39
CA THR A 183 -4.78 -27.76 -2.83
C THR A 183 -5.83 -28.56 -3.59
N ASN A 184 -6.68 -27.90 -4.40
CA ASN A 184 -7.62 -28.59 -5.28
C ASN A 184 -6.92 -29.33 -6.44
N PHE A 185 -5.66 -28.99 -6.74
CA PHE A 185 -4.93 -29.50 -7.90
C PHE A 185 -3.59 -30.17 -7.55
N PHE A 186 -2.97 -29.77 -6.43
CA PHE A 186 -1.68 -30.26 -5.97
C PHE A 186 -1.77 -30.80 -4.53
N SER A 187 -0.76 -31.58 -4.12
CA SER A 187 -0.66 -31.99 -2.71
C SER A 187 -0.50 -30.78 -1.80
N LYS A 188 -0.99 -30.89 -0.56
CA LYS A 188 -0.96 -29.79 0.42
C LYS A 188 0.44 -29.17 0.56
N LYS A 189 1.50 -29.99 0.59
CA LYS A 189 2.89 -29.50 0.69
C LYS A 189 3.26 -28.62 -0.51
N ILE A 190 3.03 -29.09 -1.74
CA ILE A 190 3.37 -28.37 -2.97
C ILE A 190 2.53 -27.09 -3.08
N ALA A 191 1.24 -27.16 -2.79
CA ALA A 191 0.32 -26.03 -2.87
C ALA A 191 0.75 -24.86 -1.96
N TYR A 192 1.09 -25.16 -0.69
CA TYR A 192 1.57 -24.14 0.25
C TYR A 192 2.96 -23.60 -0.13
N SER A 193 3.87 -24.45 -0.60
CA SER A 193 5.17 -24.01 -1.09
C SER A 193 5.05 -23.07 -2.30
N LEU A 194 4.17 -23.37 -3.25
CA LEU A 194 3.91 -22.50 -4.40
C LEU A 194 3.24 -21.19 -3.99
N GLY A 195 2.23 -21.24 -3.11
CA GLY A 195 1.55 -20.05 -2.62
C GLY A 195 2.49 -19.09 -1.88
N ILE A 196 3.23 -19.59 -0.88
CA ILE A 196 4.20 -18.78 -0.13
C ILE A 196 5.35 -18.34 -1.04
N GLY A 197 5.87 -19.23 -1.88
CA GLY A 197 6.94 -18.91 -2.83
C GLY A 197 6.58 -17.79 -3.80
N SER A 198 5.33 -17.75 -4.28
CA SER A 198 4.86 -16.69 -5.16
C SER A 198 4.85 -15.31 -4.48
N ILE A 199 4.50 -15.25 -3.18
CA ILE A 199 4.55 -14.00 -2.40
C ILE A 199 6.00 -13.55 -2.20
N LEU A 200 6.89 -14.46 -1.78
CA LEU A 200 8.30 -14.14 -1.56
C LEU A 200 8.94 -13.64 -2.85
N PHE A 201 8.63 -14.26 -3.98
CA PHE A 201 9.10 -13.82 -5.29
C PHE A 201 8.57 -12.42 -5.65
N CYS A 202 7.29 -12.14 -5.40
CA CYS A 202 6.73 -10.81 -5.63
C CYS A 202 7.36 -9.75 -4.73
N LEU A 203 7.58 -10.05 -3.44
CA LEU A 203 8.28 -9.17 -2.51
C LEU A 203 9.72 -8.88 -2.92
N TYR A 204 10.37 -9.83 -3.61
CA TYR A 204 11.72 -9.65 -4.13
C TYR A 204 11.76 -8.76 -5.37
N ILE A 205 10.83 -8.94 -6.32
CA ILE A 205 10.84 -8.20 -7.60
C ILE A 205 10.19 -6.82 -7.51
N ASN A 206 9.09 -6.69 -6.75
CA ASN A 206 8.30 -5.47 -6.71
C ASN A 206 9.11 -4.21 -6.30
N PRO A 207 10.02 -4.27 -5.30
CA PRO A 207 10.84 -3.12 -4.94
C PRO A 207 11.66 -2.59 -6.13
N THR A 208 12.27 -3.47 -6.93
CA THR A 208 13.10 -3.07 -8.08
C THR A 208 12.32 -2.31 -9.14
N LEU A 209 11.03 -2.63 -9.32
CA LEU A 209 10.15 -1.97 -10.27
C LEU A 209 9.57 -0.68 -9.71
N SER A 210 9.19 -0.68 -8.43
CA SER A 210 8.50 0.45 -7.79
C SER A 210 9.45 1.55 -7.30
N PHE A 211 10.68 1.23 -6.86
CA PHE A 211 11.65 2.23 -6.38
C PHE A 211 12.08 3.22 -7.47
N LYS A 212 12.12 2.82 -8.75
CA LYS A 212 12.48 3.70 -9.86
C LYS A 212 11.59 4.94 -9.99
N TYR A 213 10.38 4.91 -9.43
CA TYR A 213 9.42 6.00 -9.52
C TYR A 213 9.27 6.78 -8.20
N PHE A 214 9.95 6.37 -7.14
CA PHE A 214 9.80 6.94 -5.80
C PHE A 214 10.16 8.44 -5.75
N ASN A 215 11.22 8.82 -6.47
CA ASN A 215 11.73 10.19 -6.49
C ASN A 215 10.77 11.21 -7.12
N ASN A 216 9.74 10.72 -7.84
CA ASN A 216 8.72 11.57 -8.46
C ASN A 216 7.46 11.72 -7.59
N ILE A 217 7.34 10.94 -6.50
CA ILE A 217 6.20 11.02 -5.59
C ILE A 217 6.31 12.23 -4.69
N ILE A 218 7.50 12.54 -4.21
CA ILE A 218 7.71 13.65 -3.29
C ILE A 218 7.75 14.95 -4.11
N ASP A 219 6.87 15.89 -3.77
CA ASP A 219 6.98 17.26 -4.29
C ASP A 219 8.23 17.90 -3.68
N TYR A 220 9.32 17.85 -4.42
CA TYR A 220 10.62 18.29 -3.94
C TYR A 220 10.64 19.78 -3.60
N LYS A 221 9.85 20.59 -4.31
CA LYS A 221 9.74 22.02 -4.05
C LYS A 221 9.11 22.24 -2.69
N GLU A 222 7.97 21.62 -2.45
CA GLU A 222 7.26 21.76 -1.18
C GLU A 222 8.07 21.14 -0.02
N PHE A 223 8.76 20.03 -0.27
CA PHE A 223 9.68 19.42 0.69
C PHE A 223 10.78 20.38 1.12
N CYS A 224 11.48 21.03 0.18
CA CYS A 224 12.56 21.97 0.51
C CYS A 224 12.06 23.21 1.26
N ILE A 225 10.91 23.77 0.85
CA ILE A 225 10.30 24.93 1.54
C ILE A 225 10.03 24.57 3.01
N GLN A 226 9.32 23.47 3.24
CA GLN A 226 8.96 23.06 4.59
C GLN A 226 10.18 22.63 5.41
N TYR A 227 11.18 22.00 4.78
CA TYR A 227 12.42 21.60 5.46
C TYR A 227 13.20 22.82 5.97
N VAL A 228 13.34 23.85 5.13
CA VAL A 228 14.01 25.10 5.52
C VAL A 228 13.25 25.79 6.62
N ASP A 229 11.92 25.86 6.52
CA ASP A 229 11.07 26.46 7.54
C ASP A 229 11.12 25.72 8.87
N TYR A 230 11.32 24.40 8.86
CA TYR A 230 11.45 23.61 10.09
C TYR A 230 12.85 23.73 10.70
N LYS A 231 13.91 23.57 9.89
CA LYS A 231 15.27 23.41 10.40
C LYS A 231 15.99 24.73 10.65
N PHE A 232 15.70 25.76 9.85
CA PHE A 232 16.41 27.03 9.84
C PHE A 232 15.54 28.21 10.26
N GLN A 233 14.35 27.97 10.83
CA GLN A 233 13.39 29.01 11.21
C GLN A 233 14.02 30.16 12.02
N LYS A 234 14.83 29.82 13.02
CA LYS A 234 15.46 30.79 13.92
C LYS A 234 16.49 31.66 13.19
N GLU A 235 17.19 31.09 12.22
CA GLU A 235 18.26 31.75 11.47
C GLU A 235 17.70 32.64 10.36
N VAL A 236 16.59 32.21 9.74
CA VAL A 236 15.82 33.04 8.79
C VAL A 236 15.15 34.21 9.50
N THR A 237 14.52 33.97 10.65
CA THR A 237 13.86 35.04 11.44
C THR A 237 14.87 36.05 12.00
N GLY A 238 16.10 35.60 12.28
CA GLY A 238 17.21 36.46 12.68
C GLY A 238 17.91 37.19 11.52
N ASN A 239 17.43 37.10 10.28
CA ASN A 239 18.06 37.62 9.05
C ASN A 239 19.51 37.15 8.83
N ILE A 240 19.90 36.00 9.38
CA ILE A 240 21.27 35.46 9.25
C ILE A 240 21.47 34.85 7.85
N TYR A 241 20.41 34.22 7.31
CA TYR A 241 20.42 33.60 5.98
C TYR A 241 19.19 33.97 5.17
N ASN A 242 19.37 34.20 3.86
CA ASN A 242 18.26 34.38 2.93
C ASN A 242 17.55 33.04 2.69
N LYS A 243 16.25 32.99 2.98
CA LYS A 243 15.38 31.81 2.82
C LYS A 243 15.43 31.25 1.40
N ASP A 244 15.39 32.09 0.38
CA ASP A 244 15.40 31.65 -1.02
C ASP A 244 16.74 31.00 -1.41
N CYS A 245 17.84 31.46 -0.81
CA CYS A 245 19.16 30.86 -1.01
C CYS A 245 19.24 29.47 -0.36
N LEU A 246 18.68 29.29 0.84
CA LEU A 246 18.63 27.98 1.50
C LEU A 246 17.72 26.99 0.75
N ILE A 247 16.60 27.46 0.21
CA ILE A 247 15.73 26.66 -0.67
C ILE A 247 16.48 26.27 -1.95
N GLY A 248 17.17 27.21 -2.60
CA GLY A 248 18.00 26.95 -3.78
C GLY A 248 19.08 25.89 -3.53
N LYS A 249 19.80 25.98 -2.41
CA LYS A 249 20.78 24.97 -2.00
C LYS A 249 20.15 23.60 -1.73
N CYS A 250 18.92 23.57 -1.20
CA CYS A 250 18.18 22.32 -1.05
C CYS A 250 17.87 21.70 -2.43
N PHE A 251 17.44 22.50 -3.41
CA PHE A 251 17.23 22.06 -4.80
C PHE A 251 18.47 21.43 -5.44
N GLU A 252 19.64 22.03 -5.24
CA GLU A 252 20.91 21.52 -5.80
C GLU A 252 21.32 20.18 -5.18
N LEU A 253 20.88 19.88 -3.96
CA LEU A 253 21.20 18.63 -3.25
C LEU A 253 20.20 17.49 -3.51
N LYS A 254 19.31 17.63 -4.50
CA LYS A 254 18.25 16.65 -4.81
C LYS A 254 18.73 15.20 -4.87
N GLU A 255 19.90 14.96 -5.44
CA GLU A 255 20.49 13.62 -5.58
C GLU A 255 20.95 12.99 -4.25
N LYS A 256 21.16 13.80 -3.21
CA LYS A 256 21.66 13.34 -1.90
C LYS A 256 20.54 12.92 -0.94
N PHE A 257 19.33 13.42 -1.15
CA PHE A 257 18.16 13.15 -0.29
C PHE A 257 17.21 12.09 -0.86
N LEU A 258 17.29 11.83 -2.17
CA LEU A 258 16.45 10.90 -2.92
C LEU A 258 17.33 10.04 -3.85
N PRO A 259 18.18 9.14 -3.30
CA PRO A 259 18.98 8.22 -4.10
C PRO A 259 18.11 7.20 -4.87
#